data_AF-A0A6M0SQ84-F1
#
_entry.id   AF-A0A6M0SQ84-F1
#
_cell.length_a   1.000
_cell.length_b   1.000
_cell.length_c   1.000
_cell.angle_alpha   90.00
_cell.angle_beta   90.00
_cell.angle_gamma   90.00
#
_symmetry.space_group_name_H-M   'P 1'
#
loop_
_entity.id
_entity.type
_entity.pdbx_description
1 polymer ?
#
loop_
_entity_poly.entity_id
_entity_poly.type
_entity_poly.pdbx_seq_one_letter_code
_entity_poly.pdbx_strand_id
1 'polypeptide(L)'
;MKIIKVKLENELLNIDSVNCLEISIAYCLNKIGIDYKQYFILYLKCLQSYKIKKYSGLNVKYPVEIHYFLKDILKKLNVEIIQNKNLCNSSIFIKNSINDNDFVFISGNLKELYYSKYYKKEDSRHVFLINGYDEGRNIYYIIDNIQNQNSRSEYSQFSIKKSMLEKMISSYQTAFQTFFECKIKMICPQLNKKKILKEVLSHICQSNTELWENDFIDDIKNIIDGNSRENECVEECFIRCIKHKYLFYKTLLNIIKNNFPNIINYEIFEKTYEELIQTWKSISNICLFKLYKKEHFDITIKVREAIMIENYMKEILKHIILEIGGE
;
A
#
# COMPACT_ATOMS: atom_id res chain seq x y z
N MET A 1 20.22 -22.07 -13.09
CA MET A 1 18.97 -21.28 -12.98
C MET A 1 18.33 -21.55 -11.63
N LYS A 2 17.90 -20.52 -10.91
CA LYS A 2 17.08 -20.65 -9.69
C LYS A 2 15.94 -19.64 -9.73
N ILE A 3 14.73 -20.11 -9.48
CA ILE A 3 13.51 -19.29 -9.45
C ILE A 3 12.69 -19.72 -8.26
N ILE A 4 12.27 -18.75 -7.46
CA ILE A 4 11.34 -18.97 -6.36
C ILE A 4 9.93 -18.88 -6.94
N LYS A 5 9.16 -19.97 -6.82
CA LYS A 5 7.76 -20.01 -7.27
C LYS A 5 6.91 -19.05 -6.44
N VAL A 6 6.04 -18.30 -7.10
CA VAL A 6 5.12 -17.36 -6.45
C VAL A 6 3.70 -17.67 -6.91
N LYS A 7 2.80 -17.81 -5.95
CA LYS A 7 1.37 -17.84 -6.21
C LYS A 7 0.89 -16.40 -6.31
N LEU A 8 0.56 -15.96 -7.52
CA LEU A 8 0.10 -14.61 -7.79
C LEU A 8 -1.41 -14.55 -7.56
N GLU A 9 -1.83 -13.91 -6.47
CA GLU A 9 -3.24 -13.69 -6.13
C GLU A 9 -3.62 -12.24 -6.48
N ASN A 10 -4.08 -12.01 -7.71
CA ASN A 10 -4.39 -10.67 -8.23
C ASN A 10 -5.71 -10.10 -7.69
N GLU A 11 -6.58 -10.93 -7.09
CA GLU A 11 -7.94 -10.55 -6.66
C GLU A 11 -8.00 -9.64 -5.43
N LEU A 12 -7.00 -9.70 -4.54
CA LEU A 12 -7.00 -8.94 -3.27
C LEU A 12 -6.36 -7.56 -3.36
N LEU A 13 -5.56 -7.30 -4.39
CA LEU A 13 -4.73 -6.10 -4.52
C LEU A 13 -5.15 -5.31 -5.75
N ASN A 14 -6.33 -4.68 -5.69
CA ASN A 14 -6.73 -3.75 -6.74
C ASN A 14 -5.77 -2.54 -6.71
N ILE A 15 -5.03 -2.33 -7.79
CA ILE A 15 -3.82 -1.48 -7.85
C ILE A 15 -4.08 -0.02 -7.56
N ASP A 16 -5.30 0.46 -7.76
CA ASP A 16 -5.62 1.84 -7.40
C ASP A 16 -5.53 2.12 -5.89
N SER A 17 -5.46 1.06 -5.09
CA SER A 17 -5.35 1.12 -3.63
C SER A 17 -4.00 0.67 -3.08
N VAL A 18 -3.08 0.15 -3.91
CA VAL A 18 -1.78 -0.40 -3.45
C VAL A 18 -0.70 -0.13 -4.50
N ASN A 19 0.43 0.45 -4.11
CA ASN A 19 1.52 0.79 -5.04
C ASN A 19 2.53 -0.37 -5.24
N CYS A 20 3.48 -0.21 -6.18
CA CYS A 20 4.43 -1.29 -6.51
C CYS A 20 5.31 -1.74 -5.33
N LEU A 21 5.67 -0.84 -4.41
CA LEU A 21 6.41 -1.19 -3.20
C LEU A 21 5.55 -2.05 -2.26
N GLU A 22 4.32 -1.59 -1.99
CA GLU A 22 3.39 -2.26 -1.10
C GLU A 22 2.98 -3.65 -1.61
N ILE A 23 2.74 -3.79 -2.92
CA ILE A 23 2.46 -5.09 -3.57
C ILE A 23 3.66 -6.02 -3.45
N SER A 24 4.87 -5.52 -3.70
CA SER A 24 6.10 -6.31 -3.56
C SER A 24 6.25 -6.83 -2.13
N ILE A 25 5.98 -5.99 -1.12
CA ILE A 25 6.03 -6.38 0.29
C ILE A 25 4.96 -7.44 0.58
N ALA A 26 3.74 -7.23 0.10
CA ALA A 26 2.64 -8.18 0.26
C ALA A 26 2.98 -9.57 -0.31
N TYR A 27 3.64 -9.67 -1.47
CA TYR A 27 4.09 -10.94 -2.03
C TYR A 27 5.15 -11.62 -1.17
N CYS A 28 6.14 -10.86 -0.67
CA CYS A 28 7.14 -11.38 0.27
C CYS A 28 6.49 -11.94 1.54
N LEU A 29 5.56 -11.19 2.12
CA LEU A 29 4.87 -11.60 3.33
C LEU A 29 3.94 -12.80 3.08
N ASN A 30 3.29 -12.88 1.92
CA ASN A 30 2.43 -14.02 1.58
C ASN A 30 3.21 -15.35 1.54
N LYS A 31 4.47 -15.28 1.12
CA LYS A 31 5.38 -16.44 1.13
C LYS A 31 5.67 -16.92 2.55
N ILE A 32 5.79 -15.99 3.50
CA ILE A 32 5.94 -16.32 4.93
C ILE A 32 4.63 -16.91 5.46
N GLY A 33 3.50 -16.28 5.13
CA GLY A 33 2.18 -16.79 5.42
C GLY A 33 1.08 -15.78 5.07
N ILE A 34 -0.11 -16.28 4.74
CA ILE A 34 -1.26 -15.45 4.35
C ILE A 34 -1.61 -14.41 5.42
N ASP A 35 -1.47 -14.76 6.69
CA ASP A 35 -1.73 -13.86 7.82
C ASP A 35 -0.76 -12.65 7.79
N TYR A 36 0.53 -12.87 7.54
CA TYR A 36 1.50 -11.77 7.49
C TYR A 36 1.13 -10.74 6.41
N LYS A 37 0.68 -11.21 5.24
CA LYS A 37 0.15 -10.35 4.17
C LYS A 37 -1.07 -9.58 4.66
N GLN A 38 -2.07 -10.26 5.21
CA GLN A 38 -3.33 -9.64 5.62
C GLN A 38 -3.13 -8.60 6.72
N TYR A 39 -2.35 -8.90 7.75
CA TYR A 39 -2.07 -7.98 8.84
C TYR A 39 -1.20 -6.79 8.41
N PHE A 40 -0.28 -6.98 7.45
CA PHE A 40 0.44 -5.86 6.84
C PHE A 40 -0.50 -4.91 6.12
N ILE A 41 -1.36 -5.43 5.22
CA ILE A 41 -2.33 -4.63 4.49
C ILE A 41 -3.30 -3.93 5.45
N LEU A 42 -3.79 -4.62 6.47
CA LEU A 42 -4.66 -4.05 7.50
C LEU A 42 -3.99 -2.83 8.16
N TYR A 43 -2.76 -3.00 8.66
CA TYR A 43 -2.07 -1.92 9.38
C TYR A 43 -1.76 -0.75 8.45
N LEU A 44 -1.21 -1.03 7.27
CA LEU A 44 -0.86 -0.02 6.27
C LEU A 44 -2.07 0.81 5.85
N LYS A 45 -3.18 0.15 5.50
CA LYS A 45 -4.38 0.85 5.04
C LYS A 45 -5.08 1.62 6.16
N CYS A 46 -4.94 1.19 7.42
CA CYS A 46 -5.32 2.02 8.56
C CYS A 46 -4.54 3.35 8.59
N LEU A 47 -3.19 3.29 8.51
CA LEU A 47 -2.36 4.51 8.51
C LEU A 47 -2.67 5.45 7.33
N GLN A 48 -3.04 4.88 6.19
CA GLN A 48 -3.35 5.65 4.98
C GLN A 48 -4.77 6.21 4.96
N SER A 49 -5.68 5.65 5.75
CA SER A 49 -7.08 6.10 5.84
C SER A 49 -7.31 7.09 6.98
N TYR A 50 -6.46 7.07 8.01
CA TYR A 50 -6.61 7.89 9.21
C TYR A 50 -5.35 8.68 9.52
N LYS A 51 -5.50 9.94 9.94
CA LYS A 51 -4.38 10.78 10.41
C LYS A 51 -3.93 10.34 11.80
N ILE A 52 -3.03 9.39 11.86
CA ILE A 52 -2.47 8.91 13.14
C ILE A 52 -1.31 9.81 13.55
N LYS A 53 -1.47 10.51 14.68
CA LYS A 53 -0.54 11.54 15.18
C LYS A 53 0.92 11.08 15.22
N LYS A 54 1.18 9.82 15.58
CA LYS A 54 2.54 9.22 15.62
C LYS A 54 3.29 9.32 14.28
N TYR A 55 2.56 9.33 13.16
CA TYR A 55 3.13 9.38 11.81
C TYR A 55 2.85 10.71 11.10
N SER A 56 2.48 11.75 11.85
CA SER A 56 2.27 13.10 11.29
C SER A 56 3.55 13.61 10.61
N GLY A 57 3.39 14.30 9.48
CA GLY A 57 4.51 14.81 8.67
C GLY A 57 5.21 13.78 7.79
N LEU A 58 4.85 12.49 7.86
CA LEU A 58 5.36 11.47 6.95
C LEU A 58 4.46 11.34 5.71
N ASN A 59 5.05 11.06 4.55
CA ASN A 59 4.30 10.71 3.34
C ASN A 59 3.79 9.26 3.42
N VAL A 60 2.79 9.04 4.28
CA VAL A 60 2.15 7.74 4.48
C VAL A 60 1.26 7.37 3.30
N LYS A 61 0.67 8.37 2.63
CA LYS A 61 -0.33 8.19 1.56
C LYS A 61 0.22 7.48 0.32
N TYR A 62 1.49 7.72 -0.02
CA TYR A 62 2.10 7.12 -1.21
C TYR A 62 3.62 6.91 -1.05
N PRO A 63 4.03 5.88 -0.29
CA PRO A 63 5.45 5.61 -0.10
C PRO A 63 6.07 5.09 -1.40
N VAL A 64 7.00 5.86 -1.97
CA VAL A 64 7.84 5.39 -3.09
C VAL A 64 9.17 4.78 -2.62
N GLU A 65 9.40 4.82 -1.30
CA GLU A 65 10.60 4.34 -0.63
C GLU A 65 10.25 3.63 0.69
N ILE A 66 11.22 2.93 1.24
CA ILE A 66 11.09 2.24 2.53
C ILE A 66 11.18 3.25 3.67
N HIS A 67 10.05 3.87 3.99
CA HIS A 67 9.93 4.81 5.10
C HIS A 67 9.90 4.14 6.48
N TYR A 68 10.11 4.95 7.52
CA TYR A 68 10.09 4.52 8.92
C TYR A 68 8.80 3.77 9.31
N PHE A 69 7.64 4.22 8.85
CA PHE A 69 6.37 3.57 9.20
C PHE A 69 6.28 2.14 8.64
N LEU A 70 6.80 1.87 7.43
CA LEU A 70 6.85 0.51 6.86
C LEU A 70 7.74 -0.40 7.70
N LYS A 71 8.92 0.10 8.13
CA LYS A 71 9.82 -0.64 9.04
C LYS A 71 9.13 -0.93 10.37
N ASP A 72 8.41 0.04 10.91
CA ASP A 72 7.68 -0.09 12.17
C ASP A 72 6.50 -1.07 12.08
N ILE A 73 5.79 -1.13 10.95
CA ILE A 73 4.78 -2.16 10.68
C ILE A 73 5.44 -3.54 10.63
N LEU A 74 6.46 -3.72 9.79
CA LEU A 74 7.13 -5.00 9.61
C LEU A 74 7.71 -5.55 10.91
N LYS A 75 8.30 -4.68 11.74
CA LYS A 75 8.78 -5.06 13.07
C LYS A 75 7.67 -5.63 13.96
N LYS A 76 6.45 -5.09 13.92
CA LYS A 76 5.29 -5.64 14.66
C LYS A 76 4.85 -6.99 14.13
N LEU A 77 5.11 -7.25 12.85
CA LEU A 77 4.88 -8.53 12.21
C LEU A 77 6.07 -9.49 12.42
N ASN A 78 7.04 -9.19 13.28
CA ASN A 78 8.25 -9.99 13.49
C ASN A 78 9.07 -10.19 12.20
N VAL A 79 9.10 -9.16 11.37
CA VAL A 79 9.77 -9.13 10.08
C VAL A 79 10.72 -7.94 10.01
N GLU A 80 11.89 -8.16 9.41
CA GLU A 80 12.93 -7.15 9.26
C GLU A 80 13.30 -6.94 7.79
N ILE A 81 13.73 -5.71 7.49
CA ILE A 81 14.28 -5.35 6.20
C ILE A 81 15.80 -5.39 6.30
N ILE A 82 16.42 -6.24 5.49
CA ILE A 82 17.87 -6.34 5.36
C ILE A 82 18.26 -5.59 4.10
N GLN A 83 18.84 -4.41 4.27
CA GLN A 83 19.29 -3.56 3.18
C GLN A 83 20.71 -3.94 2.73
N ASN A 84 20.93 -4.05 1.43
CA ASN A 84 22.28 -4.11 0.90
C ASN A 84 22.93 -2.73 1.03
N LYS A 85 24.02 -2.66 1.78
CA LYS A 85 24.77 -1.41 1.99
C LYS A 85 25.83 -1.17 0.92
N ASN A 86 26.13 -2.16 0.05
CA ASN A 86 27.20 -2.05 -0.95
C ASN A 86 26.72 -2.46 -2.36
N LEU A 87 26.56 -1.46 -3.21
CA LEU A 87 26.00 -1.57 -4.58
C LEU A 87 26.90 -2.32 -5.55
N CYS A 88 28.22 -2.28 -5.35
CA CYS A 88 29.18 -3.02 -6.17
C CYS A 88 28.91 -4.53 -6.17
N ASN A 89 28.11 -5.01 -5.20
CA ASN A 89 27.77 -6.41 -5.03
C ASN A 89 26.28 -6.73 -5.33
N SER A 90 25.53 -5.88 -6.03
CA SER A 90 24.08 -6.12 -6.28
C SER A 90 23.81 -7.52 -6.87
N SER A 91 24.60 -7.94 -7.86
CA SER A 91 24.47 -9.29 -8.42
C SER A 91 24.75 -10.41 -7.41
N ILE A 92 25.67 -10.20 -6.47
CA ILE A 92 26.01 -11.19 -5.42
C ILE A 92 24.88 -11.21 -4.38
N PHE A 93 24.41 -10.03 -3.97
CA PHE A 93 23.30 -9.89 -3.03
C PHE A 93 22.03 -10.56 -3.56
N ILE A 94 21.67 -10.34 -4.82
CA ILE A 94 20.53 -10.99 -5.47
C ILE A 94 20.71 -12.51 -5.45
N LYS A 95 21.84 -13.02 -5.93
CA LYS A 95 22.08 -14.47 -6.00
C LYS A 95 22.02 -15.12 -4.61
N ASN A 96 22.69 -14.55 -3.62
CA ASN A 96 22.70 -15.08 -2.26
C ASN A 96 21.29 -15.06 -1.65
N SER A 97 20.56 -13.97 -1.83
CA SER A 97 19.18 -13.85 -1.33
C SER A 97 18.26 -14.88 -1.99
N ILE A 98 18.30 -15.02 -3.31
CA ILE A 98 17.51 -16.03 -4.03
C ILE A 98 17.94 -17.44 -3.59
N ASN A 99 19.24 -17.66 -3.34
CA ASN A 99 19.75 -18.93 -2.84
C ASN A 99 19.21 -19.29 -1.45
N ASP A 100 19.08 -18.30 -0.57
CA ASP A 100 18.46 -18.39 0.76
C ASP A 100 16.92 -18.49 0.69
N ASN A 101 16.35 -18.51 -0.52
CA ASN A 101 14.92 -18.47 -0.72
C ASN A 101 14.31 -17.17 -0.16
N ASP A 102 14.92 -16.02 -0.46
CA ASP A 102 14.39 -14.68 -0.19
C ASP A 102 14.22 -13.92 -1.51
N PHE A 103 13.14 -13.15 -1.65
CA PHE A 103 13.02 -12.20 -2.77
C PHE A 103 13.86 -10.94 -2.51
N VAL A 104 14.22 -10.24 -3.59
CA VAL A 104 14.95 -8.97 -3.51
C VAL A 104 14.12 -7.85 -4.10
N PHE A 105 14.01 -6.77 -3.34
CA PHE A 105 13.46 -5.50 -3.79
C PHE A 105 14.58 -4.64 -4.32
N ILE A 106 14.34 -3.98 -5.44
CA ILE A 106 15.31 -3.06 -6.00
C ILE A 106 14.62 -1.86 -6.65
N SER A 107 15.07 -0.66 -6.30
CA SER A 107 14.62 0.55 -6.96
C SER A 107 15.22 0.64 -8.37
N GLY A 108 14.42 1.03 -9.35
CA GLY A 108 14.87 1.26 -10.73
C GLY A 108 14.08 2.33 -11.43
N ASN A 109 14.72 2.99 -12.41
CA ASN A 109 14.13 4.07 -13.17
C ASN A 109 13.43 3.54 -14.43
N LEU A 110 12.12 3.73 -14.52
CA LEU A 110 11.32 3.25 -15.66
C LEU A 110 11.66 3.94 -16.98
N LYS A 111 12.41 5.06 -16.95
CA LYS A 111 12.95 5.72 -18.13
C LYS A 111 13.85 4.83 -18.98
N GLU A 112 14.52 3.86 -18.36
CA GLU A 112 15.45 2.96 -19.07
C GLU A 112 14.76 1.67 -19.56
N LEU A 113 13.53 1.40 -19.15
CA LEU A 113 12.83 0.16 -19.46
C LEU A 113 12.05 0.26 -20.77
N TYR A 114 12.50 -0.43 -21.82
CA TYR A 114 12.01 -0.23 -23.20
C TYR A 114 10.50 -0.45 -23.43
N TYR A 115 9.83 -1.23 -22.59
CA TYR A 115 8.38 -1.46 -22.68
C TYR A 115 7.57 -0.60 -21.69
N SER A 116 8.23 0.25 -20.90
CA SER A 116 7.57 1.21 -20.03
C SER A 116 6.99 2.38 -20.82
N LYS A 117 5.84 2.91 -20.39
CA LYS A 117 5.29 4.16 -20.93
C LYS A 117 6.20 5.38 -20.76
N TYR A 118 7.14 5.31 -19.80
CA TYR A 118 8.11 6.36 -19.46
C TYR A 118 9.42 6.24 -20.23
N TYR A 119 9.60 5.19 -21.04
CA TYR A 119 10.86 4.91 -21.72
C TYR A 119 11.37 6.12 -22.51
N LYS A 120 12.58 6.60 -22.16
CA LYS A 120 13.24 7.78 -22.73
C LYS A 120 12.46 9.10 -22.68
N LYS A 121 11.36 9.18 -21.92
CA LYS A 121 10.53 10.40 -21.82
C LYS A 121 10.84 11.18 -20.54
N GLU A 122 10.66 10.55 -19.40
CA GLU A 122 10.79 11.19 -18.09
C GLU A 122 11.26 10.18 -17.04
N ASP A 123 11.92 10.70 -16.00
CA ASP A 123 12.39 9.90 -14.87
C ASP A 123 11.20 9.46 -14.01
N SER A 124 11.09 8.17 -13.73
CA SER A 124 9.96 7.62 -12.98
C SER A 124 10.40 6.52 -12.03
N ARG A 125 10.08 6.70 -10.74
CA ARG A 125 10.47 5.79 -9.66
C ARG A 125 9.65 4.50 -9.72
N HIS A 126 10.32 3.36 -9.59
CA HIS A 126 9.66 2.07 -9.47
C HIS A 126 10.46 1.09 -8.63
N VAL A 127 9.77 0.06 -8.13
CA VAL A 127 10.34 -1.00 -7.30
C VAL A 127 10.08 -2.32 -7.99
N PHE A 128 11.16 -3.03 -8.31
CA PHE A 128 11.10 -4.36 -8.89
C PHE A 128 11.25 -5.42 -7.81
N LEU A 129 10.43 -6.47 -7.89
CA LEU A 129 10.56 -7.67 -7.06
C LEU A 129 11.28 -8.76 -7.85
N ILE A 130 12.54 -9.05 -7.51
CA ILE A 130 13.33 -10.11 -8.12
C ILE A 130 13.05 -11.43 -7.40
N ASN A 131 12.64 -12.44 -8.17
CA ASN A 131 12.33 -13.78 -7.66
C ASN A 131 13.18 -14.91 -8.27
N GLY A 132 14.12 -14.60 -9.16
CA GLY A 132 15.02 -15.59 -9.71
C GLY A 132 16.16 -15.03 -10.54
N TYR A 133 17.08 -15.91 -10.93
CA TYR A 133 18.15 -15.61 -11.88
C TYR A 133 18.50 -16.82 -12.76
N ASP A 134 19.02 -16.53 -13.95
CA ASP A 134 19.70 -17.49 -14.82
C ASP A 134 21.02 -16.90 -15.28
N GLU A 135 22.11 -17.45 -14.73
CA GLU A 135 23.48 -17.00 -15.00
C GLU A 135 23.92 -17.34 -16.42
N GLY A 136 23.56 -18.53 -16.94
CA GLY A 136 23.92 -18.92 -18.30
C GLY A 136 23.29 -18.01 -19.36
N ARG A 137 22.13 -17.43 -19.05
CA ARG A 137 21.40 -16.50 -19.93
C ARG A 137 21.57 -15.02 -19.57
N ASN A 138 22.28 -14.70 -18.49
CA ASN A 138 22.42 -13.34 -17.95
C ASN A 138 21.08 -12.59 -17.77
N ILE A 139 20.10 -13.27 -17.17
CA ILE A 139 18.76 -12.71 -16.90
C ILE A 139 18.39 -12.81 -15.41
N TYR A 140 17.53 -11.89 -14.99
CA TYR A 140 16.79 -11.96 -13.74
C TYR A 140 15.32 -12.21 -14.03
N TYR A 141 14.67 -12.98 -13.16
CA TYR A 141 13.21 -13.11 -13.13
C TYR A 141 12.66 -12.09 -12.13
N ILE A 142 11.68 -11.32 -12.58
CA ILE A 142 10.99 -10.29 -11.83
C ILE A 142 9.50 -10.58 -11.77
N ILE A 143 8.83 -10.03 -10.76
CA ILE A 143 7.37 -9.99 -10.66
C ILE A 143 6.98 -8.53 -10.75
N ASP A 144 6.31 -8.19 -11.85
CA ASP A 144 5.92 -6.82 -12.16
C ASP A 144 4.67 -6.79 -13.05
N ASN A 145 4.10 -5.62 -13.27
CA ASN A 145 2.95 -5.39 -14.14
C ASN A 145 3.23 -4.44 -15.31
N ILE A 146 4.44 -3.85 -15.39
CA ILE A 146 4.77 -2.83 -16.40
C ILE A 146 4.67 -3.34 -17.84
N GLN A 147 4.90 -4.64 -18.05
CA GLN A 147 4.75 -5.31 -19.35
C GLN A 147 3.28 -5.48 -19.79
N ASN A 148 2.32 -5.40 -18.87
CA ASN A 148 0.91 -5.64 -19.12
C ASN A 148 0.20 -4.33 -19.49
N GLN A 149 0.34 -3.92 -20.76
CA GLN A 149 -0.26 -2.67 -21.26
C GLN A 149 -1.81 -2.64 -21.17
N ASN A 150 -2.45 -3.81 -21.21
CA ASN A 150 -3.91 -3.95 -21.23
C ASN A 150 -4.54 -4.22 -19.85
N SER A 151 -3.74 -4.64 -18.87
CA SER A 151 -4.21 -4.96 -17.51
C SER A 151 -3.16 -4.46 -16.53
N ARG A 152 -3.30 -3.20 -16.10
CA ARG A 152 -2.43 -2.66 -15.06
C ARG A 152 -2.47 -3.56 -13.82
N SER A 153 -3.64 -4.17 -13.52
CA SER A 153 -3.93 -5.02 -12.37
C SER A 153 -3.17 -6.34 -12.28
N GLU A 154 -2.62 -6.86 -13.37
CA GLU A 154 -2.03 -8.20 -13.37
C GLU A 154 -0.53 -8.15 -13.19
N TYR A 155 -0.06 -8.51 -12.00
CA TYR A 155 1.34 -8.86 -11.80
C TYR A 155 1.60 -10.22 -12.43
N SER A 156 2.70 -10.33 -13.14
CA SER A 156 3.16 -11.58 -13.73
C SER A 156 4.66 -11.72 -13.62
N GLN A 157 5.12 -12.96 -13.65
CA GLN A 157 6.55 -13.23 -13.69
C GLN A 157 7.07 -12.93 -15.10
N PHE A 158 8.11 -12.12 -15.19
CA PHE A 158 8.76 -11.76 -16.43
C PHE A 158 10.28 -11.85 -16.29
N SER A 159 11.01 -11.94 -17.40
CA SER A 159 12.48 -11.96 -17.37
C SER A 159 13.06 -10.69 -17.95
N ILE A 160 14.06 -10.11 -17.28
CA ILE A 160 14.82 -8.97 -17.77
C ILE A 160 16.30 -9.31 -17.88
N LYS A 161 16.98 -8.72 -18.87
CA LYS A 161 18.44 -8.84 -19.00
C LYS A 161 19.12 -8.19 -17.80
N LYS A 162 20.18 -8.80 -17.27
CA LYS A 162 20.99 -8.24 -16.18
C LYS A 162 21.46 -6.81 -16.48
N SER A 163 21.94 -6.56 -17.70
CA SER A 163 22.37 -5.23 -18.14
C SER A 163 21.24 -4.19 -18.20
N MET A 164 19.98 -4.62 -18.39
CA MET A 164 18.83 -3.73 -18.32
C MET A 164 18.59 -3.27 -16.88
N LEU A 165 18.64 -4.22 -15.93
CA LEU A 165 18.50 -3.91 -14.51
C LEU A 165 19.60 -2.96 -14.03
N GLU A 166 20.86 -3.22 -14.39
CA GLU A 166 21.99 -2.37 -14.04
C GLU A 166 21.81 -0.93 -14.56
N LYS A 167 21.34 -0.76 -15.80
CA LYS A 167 21.02 0.57 -16.34
C LYS A 167 19.91 1.27 -15.56
N MET A 168 18.82 0.56 -15.24
CA MET A 168 17.71 1.11 -14.45
C MET A 168 18.17 1.56 -13.06
N ILE A 169 19.07 0.80 -12.42
CA ILE A 169 19.65 1.13 -11.11
C ILE A 169 20.50 2.39 -11.19
N SER A 170 21.47 2.43 -12.12
CA SER A 170 22.37 3.57 -12.26
C SER A 170 21.61 4.85 -12.62
N SER A 171 20.66 4.77 -13.55
CA SER A 171 19.80 5.90 -13.94
C SER A 171 18.95 6.39 -12.76
N TYR A 172 18.42 5.48 -11.93
CA TYR A 172 17.67 5.85 -10.72
C TYR A 172 18.53 6.62 -9.71
N GLN A 173 19.74 6.16 -9.45
CA GLN A 173 20.68 6.82 -8.53
C GLN A 173 21.04 8.22 -8.99
N THR A 174 21.31 8.38 -10.29
CA THR A 174 21.63 9.68 -10.88
C THR A 174 20.45 10.65 -10.79
N ALA A 175 19.23 10.19 -11.11
CA ALA A 175 18.05 11.05 -11.15
C ALA A 175 17.52 11.43 -9.76
N PHE A 176 17.53 10.50 -8.81
CA PHE A 176 16.84 10.68 -7.52
C PHE A 176 17.77 10.80 -6.31
N GLN A 177 19.09 10.63 -6.50
CA GLN A 177 20.11 10.71 -5.43
C GLN A 177 19.83 9.79 -4.24
N THR A 178 19.09 8.70 -4.49
CA THR A 178 18.67 7.71 -3.51
C THR A 178 18.61 6.35 -4.20
N PHE A 179 18.66 5.28 -3.42
CA PHE A 179 18.52 3.92 -3.89
C PHE A 179 18.26 2.98 -2.73
N PHE A 180 17.49 1.93 -2.97
CA PHE A 180 17.47 0.79 -2.07
C PHE A 180 17.48 -0.54 -2.83
N GLU A 181 18.29 -1.44 -2.30
CA GLU A 181 18.23 -2.87 -2.58
C GLU A 181 18.11 -3.55 -1.24
N CYS A 182 17.08 -4.37 -1.05
CA CYS A 182 16.87 -5.05 0.21
C CYS A 182 16.15 -6.38 0.03
N LYS A 183 16.16 -7.17 1.09
CA LYS A 183 15.29 -8.32 1.26
C LYS A 183 14.49 -8.20 2.55
N ILE A 184 13.40 -8.94 2.62
CA ILE A 184 12.61 -9.09 3.84
C ILE A 184 12.93 -10.44 4.46
N LYS A 185 13.19 -10.46 5.76
CA LYS A 185 13.48 -11.68 6.52
C LYS A 185 12.56 -11.78 7.73
N MET A 186 12.01 -12.97 7.94
CA MET A 186 11.27 -13.30 9.16
C MET A 186 12.25 -13.47 10.34
N ILE A 187 11.97 -12.80 11.46
CA ILE A 187 12.77 -12.87 12.68
C ILE A 187 12.22 -13.96 13.61
N CYS A 188 10.89 -14.02 13.75
CA CYS A 188 10.20 -14.98 14.59
C CYS A 188 8.94 -15.49 13.87
N PRO A 189 8.69 -16.81 13.85
CA PRO A 189 7.58 -17.41 13.09
C PRO A 189 6.20 -17.18 13.70
N GLN A 190 6.09 -16.63 14.90
CA GLN A 190 4.82 -16.48 15.60
C GLN A 190 4.28 -15.06 15.50
N LEU A 191 3.16 -14.90 14.79
CA LEU A 191 2.44 -13.64 14.68
C LEU A 191 1.46 -13.48 15.85
N ASN A 192 1.60 -12.42 16.65
CA ASN A 192 0.62 -12.12 17.71
C ASN A 192 -0.60 -11.37 17.12
N LYS A 193 -1.48 -12.14 16.49
CA LYS A 193 -2.71 -11.70 15.81
C LYS A 193 -3.59 -10.79 16.69
N LYS A 194 -3.89 -11.23 17.92
CA LYS A 194 -4.72 -10.48 18.89
C LYS A 194 -4.10 -9.11 19.20
N LYS A 195 -2.79 -9.06 19.50
CA LYS A 195 -2.09 -7.82 19.83
C LYS A 195 -2.08 -6.83 18.66
N ILE A 196 -1.74 -7.29 17.46
CA ILE A 196 -1.68 -6.43 16.27
C ILE A 196 -3.06 -5.87 15.96
N LEU A 197 -4.09 -6.72 15.99
CA LEU A 197 -5.46 -6.28 15.71
C LEU A 197 -5.92 -5.22 16.71
N LYS A 198 -5.74 -5.47 18.02
CA LYS A 198 -6.07 -4.47 19.06
C LYS A 198 -5.36 -3.16 18.82
N GLU A 199 -4.06 -3.19 18.50
CA GLU A 199 -3.28 -1.98 18.25
C GLU A 199 -3.83 -1.17 17.07
N VAL A 200 -4.13 -1.83 15.94
CA VAL A 200 -4.72 -1.17 14.76
C VAL A 200 -6.06 -0.52 15.09
N LEU A 201 -6.95 -1.25 15.77
CA LEU A 201 -8.28 -0.76 16.12
C LEU A 201 -8.21 0.39 17.14
N SER A 202 -7.24 0.33 18.07
CA SER A 202 -6.99 1.38 19.06
C SER A 202 -6.69 2.72 18.40
N HIS A 203 -5.87 2.72 17.34
CA HIS A 203 -5.54 3.95 16.60
C HIS A 203 -6.79 4.63 16.04
N ILE A 204 -7.75 3.85 15.56
CA ILE A 204 -9.01 4.38 14.99
C ILE A 204 -9.90 4.91 16.11
N CYS A 205 -10.07 4.13 17.17
CA CYS A 205 -10.96 4.48 18.29
C CYS A 205 -10.47 5.69 19.08
N GLN A 206 -9.16 5.92 19.16
CA GLN A 206 -8.54 7.05 19.88
C GLN A 206 -8.34 8.30 19.02
N SER A 207 -8.54 8.20 17.70
CA SER A 207 -8.43 9.36 16.83
C SER A 207 -9.60 10.32 17.04
N ASN A 208 -9.32 11.49 17.63
CA ASN A 208 -10.16 12.67 17.46
C ASN A 208 -10.03 13.07 15.99
N THR A 209 -10.99 12.62 15.19
CA THR A 209 -10.85 12.37 13.75
C THR A 209 -10.63 13.64 12.94
N GLU A 210 -9.36 13.98 12.71
CA GLU A 210 -9.00 14.62 11.46
C GLU A 210 -8.98 13.54 10.37
N LEU A 211 -9.81 13.74 9.36
CA LEU A 211 -9.94 12.84 8.21
C LEU A 211 -9.15 13.41 7.05
N TRP A 212 -8.49 12.54 6.27
CA TRP A 212 -7.79 12.96 5.06
C TRP A 212 -8.75 13.50 4.01
N GLU A 213 -9.98 12.99 4.00
CA GLU A 213 -11.05 13.42 3.10
C GLU A 213 -11.39 14.91 3.27
N ASN A 214 -11.34 15.44 4.50
CA ASN A 214 -11.59 16.86 4.74
C ASN A 214 -10.50 17.73 4.08
N ASP A 215 -9.23 17.34 4.21
CA ASP A 215 -8.12 18.06 3.57
C ASP A 215 -8.31 18.13 2.05
N PHE A 216 -8.74 17.02 1.43
CA PHE A 216 -8.95 16.99 -0.02
C PHE A 216 -10.14 17.85 -0.46
N ILE A 217 -11.20 17.92 0.35
CA ILE A 217 -12.33 18.82 0.10
C ILE A 217 -11.86 20.29 0.17
N ASP A 218 -11.05 20.63 1.16
CA ASP A 218 -10.51 21.98 1.33
C ASP A 218 -9.51 22.34 0.22
N ASP A 219 -8.64 21.41 -0.18
CA ASP A 219 -7.74 21.56 -1.33
C ASP A 219 -8.54 21.85 -2.61
N ILE A 220 -9.62 21.11 -2.87
CA ILE A 220 -10.48 21.32 -4.03
C ILE A 220 -11.13 22.71 -3.99
N LYS A 221 -11.64 23.15 -2.84
CA LYS A 221 -12.22 24.50 -2.68
C LYS A 221 -11.17 25.57 -2.97
N ASN A 222 -9.97 25.44 -2.41
CA ASN A 222 -8.88 26.37 -2.64
C ASN A 222 -8.47 26.47 -4.12
N ILE A 223 -8.52 25.35 -4.86
CA ILE A 223 -8.25 25.35 -6.31
C ILE A 223 -9.35 26.11 -7.07
N ILE A 224 -10.63 25.88 -6.73
CA ILE A 224 -11.77 26.58 -7.35
C ILE A 224 -11.69 28.09 -7.08
N ASP A 225 -11.30 28.47 -5.87
CA ASP A 225 -11.16 29.87 -5.45
C ASP A 225 -9.93 30.57 -6.09
N GLY A 226 -9.07 29.83 -6.80
CA GLY A 226 -7.83 30.35 -7.37
C GLY A 226 -6.73 30.63 -6.33
N ASN A 227 -6.90 30.14 -5.10
CA ASN A 227 -5.97 30.34 -3.98
C ASN A 227 -4.79 29.38 -4.00
N SER A 228 -4.85 28.31 -4.80
CA SER A 228 -3.76 27.35 -5.00
C SER A 228 -3.53 27.09 -6.48
N ARG A 229 -2.27 26.79 -6.84
CA ARG A 229 -1.97 26.23 -8.17
C ARG A 229 -2.65 24.87 -8.26
N GLU A 230 -3.18 24.52 -9.45
CA GLU A 230 -3.72 23.18 -9.72
C GLU A 230 -2.74 22.13 -9.20
N ASN A 231 -3.13 21.44 -8.13
CA ASN A 231 -2.36 20.31 -7.62
C ASN A 231 -2.74 19.13 -8.50
N GLU A 232 -1.89 18.79 -9.49
CA GLU A 232 -2.15 17.88 -10.63
C GLU A 232 -2.63 16.46 -10.26
N CYS A 233 -2.85 16.15 -8.97
CA CYS A 233 -3.22 14.82 -8.49
C CYS A 233 -4.27 14.83 -7.36
N VAL A 234 -4.93 15.95 -7.04
CA VAL A 234 -5.90 15.99 -5.92
C VAL A 234 -7.04 15.00 -6.14
N GLU A 235 -7.49 14.83 -7.39
CA GLU A 235 -8.57 13.93 -7.77
C GLU A 235 -8.19 12.47 -7.53
N GLU A 236 -7.00 12.08 -7.99
CA GLU A 236 -6.47 10.74 -7.79
C GLU A 236 -6.26 10.44 -6.31
N CYS A 237 -5.74 11.41 -5.55
CA CYS A 237 -5.45 11.25 -4.13
C CYS A 237 -6.74 11.07 -3.32
N PHE A 238 -7.79 11.84 -3.63
CA PHE A 238 -9.07 11.72 -2.93
C PHE A 238 -9.74 10.36 -3.21
N ILE A 239 -9.80 9.94 -4.49
CA ILE A 239 -10.34 8.62 -4.86
C ILE A 239 -9.55 7.51 -4.19
N ARG A 240 -8.21 7.61 -4.17
CA ARG A 240 -7.32 6.62 -3.56
C ARG A 240 -7.52 6.51 -2.05
N CYS A 241 -7.75 7.63 -1.35
CA CYS A 241 -8.06 7.63 0.08
C CYS A 241 -9.28 6.76 0.40
N ILE A 242 -10.36 6.92 -0.37
CA ILE A 242 -11.58 6.13 -0.21
C ILE A 242 -11.32 4.65 -0.50
N LYS A 243 -10.51 4.35 -1.52
CA LYS A 243 -10.11 2.97 -1.85
C LYS A 243 -9.26 2.33 -0.74
N HIS A 244 -8.37 3.09 -0.08
CA HIS A 244 -7.63 2.61 1.08
C HIS A 244 -8.56 2.23 2.23
N LYS A 245 -9.55 3.10 2.53
CA LYS A 245 -10.54 2.86 3.57
C LYS A 245 -11.37 1.61 3.28
N TYR A 246 -11.80 1.43 2.03
CA TYR A 246 -12.50 0.21 1.60
C TYR A 246 -11.63 -1.04 1.81
N LEU A 247 -10.38 -1.02 1.35
CA LEU A 247 -9.48 -2.17 1.50
C LEU A 247 -9.18 -2.47 2.97
N PHE A 248 -9.05 -1.42 3.81
CA PHE A 248 -8.91 -1.56 5.25
C PHE A 248 -10.08 -2.33 5.86
N TYR A 249 -11.33 -1.85 5.68
CA TYR A 249 -12.51 -2.48 6.28
C TYR A 249 -12.78 -3.88 5.73
N LYS A 250 -12.59 -4.09 4.42
CA LYS A 250 -12.70 -5.42 3.81
C LYS A 250 -11.69 -6.41 4.37
N THR A 251 -10.43 -5.98 4.52
CA THR A 251 -9.37 -6.82 5.11
C THR A 251 -9.68 -7.11 6.58
N LEU A 252 -10.14 -6.11 7.33
CA LEU A 252 -10.55 -6.26 8.71
C LEU A 252 -11.68 -7.29 8.83
N LEU A 253 -12.75 -7.17 8.05
CA LEU A 253 -13.86 -8.11 8.06
C LEU A 253 -13.38 -9.56 7.84
N ASN A 254 -12.53 -9.76 6.84
CA ASN A 254 -11.98 -11.08 6.53
C ASN A 254 -11.14 -11.63 7.70
N ILE A 255 -10.31 -10.80 8.32
CA ILE A 255 -9.52 -11.20 9.49
C ILE A 255 -10.44 -11.60 10.65
N ILE A 256 -11.48 -10.81 10.94
CA ILE A 256 -12.39 -11.08 12.05
C ILE A 256 -13.21 -12.35 11.78
N LYS A 257 -13.80 -12.51 10.58
CA LYS A 257 -14.56 -13.71 10.19
C LYS A 257 -13.73 -14.99 10.31
N ASN A 258 -12.46 -14.95 9.88
CA ASN A 258 -11.61 -16.14 9.83
C ASN A 258 -10.93 -16.49 11.17
N ASN A 259 -10.62 -15.49 12.01
CA ASN A 259 -9.83 -15.71 13.23
C ASN A 259 -10.63 -15.57 14.53
N PHE A 260 -11.82 -14.97 14.48
CA PHE A 260 -12.62 -14.65 15.67
C PHE A 260 -14.12 -14.92 15.46
N PRO A 261 -14.53 -16.12 15.01
CA PRO A 261 -15.89 -16.42 14.53
C PRO A 261 -17.01 -16.19 15.57
N ASN A 262 -16.65 -16.12 16.85
CA ASN A 262 -17.59 -15.87 17.95
C ASN A 262 -18.00 -14.40 18.09
N ILE A 263 -17.38 -13.49 17.34
CA ILE A 263 -17.71 -12.06 17.37
C ILE A 263 -19.06 -11.86 16.68
N ILE A 264 -20.04 -11.41 17.46
CA ILE A 264 -21.41 -11.18 16.96
C ILE A 264 -21.41 -9.84 16.20
N ASN A 265 -22.25 -9.71 15.16
CA ASN A 265 -22.48 -8.48 14.37
C ASN A 265 -21.59 -8.24 13.12
N TYR A 266 -21.06 -9.29 12.48
CA TYR A 266 -20.37 -9.13 11.18
C TYR A 266 -21.21 -8.42 10.12
N GLU A 267 -22.51 -8.70 10.08
CA GLU A 267 -23.44 -8.11 9.10
C GLU A 267 -23.65 -6.62 9.35
N ILE A 268 -23.75 -6.21 10.62
CA ILE A 268 -23.87 -4.79 10.98
C ILE A 268 -22.57 -4.07 10.62
N PHE A 269 -21.42 -4.65 10.96
CA PHE A 269 -20.13 -4.11 10.55
C PHE A 269 -20.05 -3.97 9.02
N GLU A 270 -20.44 -5.02 8.29
CA GLU A 270 -20.36 -5.10 6.83
C GLU A 270 -21.21 -4.01 6.18
N LYS A 271 -22.49 -3.94 6.55
CA LYS A 271 -23.41 -2.92 6.10
C LYS A 271 -22.92 -1.51 6.42
N THR A 272 -22.41 -1.29 7.63
CA THR A 272 -21.98 0.05 8.08
C THR A 272 -20.74 0.52 7.30
N TYR A 273 -19.76 -0.35 7.04
CA TYR A 273 -18.59 0.09 6.25
C TYR A 273 -18.98 0.29 4.78
N GLU A 274 -19.87 -0.53 4.21
CA GLU A 274 -20.34 -0.34 2.85
C GLU A 274 -21.05 1.01 2.68
N GLU A 275 -21.94 1.35 3.62
CA GLU A 275 -22.62 2.64 3.67
C GLU A 275 -21.61 3.79 3.76
N LEU A 276 -20.64 3.71 4.68
CA LEU A 276 -19.57 4.69 4.84
C LEU A 276 -18.81 4.93 3.53
N ILE A 277 -18.41 3.85 2.85
CA ILE A 277 -17.66 3.93 1.59
C ILE A 277 -18.52 4.55 0.48
N GLN A 278 -19.82 4.22 0.40
CA GLN A 278 -20.71 4.83 -0.60
C GLN A 278 -20.94 6.32 -0.33
N THR A 279 -21.10 6.72 0.93
CA THR A 279 -21.24 8.13 1.30
C THR A 279 -20.00 8.93 0.91
N TRP A 280 -18.80 8.43 1.23
CA TRP A 280 -17.56 9.09 0.79
C TRP A 280 -17.37 9.12 -0.73
N LYS A 281 -17.75 8.06 -1.46
CA LYS A 281 -17.75 8.06 -2.93
C LYS A 281 -18.70 9.11 -3.50
N SER A 282 -19.89 9.26 -2.92
CA SER A 282 -20.86 10.28 -3.32
C SER A 282 -20.27 11.68 -3.11
N ILE A 283 -19.65 11.92 -1.94
CA ILE A 283 -18.97 13.19 -1.63
C ILE A 283 -17.85 13.46 -2.65
N SER A 284 -16.97 12.49 -2.90
CA SER A 284 -15.87 12.67 -3.85
C SER A 284 -16.40 13.00 -5.24
N ASN A 285 -17.40 12.26 -5.73
CA ASN A 285 -17.95 12.49 -7.07
C ASN A 285 -18.52 13.92 -7.22
N ILE A 286 -19.20 14.43 -6.18
CA ILE A 286 -19.70 15.80 -6.18
C ILE A 286 -18.54 16.80 -6.21
N CYS A 287 -17.54 16.62 -5.34
CA CYS A 287 -16.39 17.53 -5.27
C CYS A 287 -15.61 17.56 -6.59
N LEU A 288 -15.35 16.40 -7.19
CA LEU A 288 -14.63 16.28 -8.46
C LEU A 288 -15.42 16.86 -9.64
N PHE A 289 -16.73 16.64 -9.68
CA PHE A 289 -17.59 17.26 -10.68
C PHE A 289 -17.56 18.80 -10.56
N LYS A 290 -17.60 19.31 -9.33
CA LYS A 290 -17.55 20.75 -9.06
C LYS A 290 -16.19 21.37 -9.36
N LEU A 291 -15.10 20.66 -9.08
CA LEU A 291 -13.75 21.02 -9.51
C LEU A 291 -13.69 21.15 -11.04
N TYR A 292 -14.17 20.14 -11.77
CA TYR A 292 -14.19 20.16 -13.24
C TYR A 292 -15.00 21.34 -13.80
N LYS A 293 -16.11 21.70 -13.14
CA LYS A 293 -16.95 22.86 -13.51
C LYS A 293 -16.42 24.19 -13.02
N LYS A 294 -15.40 24.20 -12.15
CA LYS A 294 -14.90 25.40 -11.44
C LYS A 294 -16.02 26.14 -10.72
N GLU A 295 -16.90 25.39 -10.05
CA GLU A 295 -18.08 25.91 -9.35
C GLU A 295 -17.96 25.72 -7.84
N HIS A 296 -18.23 26.76 -7.05
CA HIS A 296 -18.33 26.61 -5.60
C HIS A 296 -19.46 25.65 -5.22
N PHE A 297 -19.29 24.99 -4.07
CA PHE A 297 -20.24 24.01 -3.56
C PHE A 297 -20.24 23.95 -2.04
N ASP A 298 -21.38 23.53 -1.49
CA ASP A 298 -21.53 23.15 -0.09
C ASP A 298 -21.81 21.65 -0.01
N ILE A 299 -21.02 20.95 0.78
CA ILE A 299 -21.11 19.50 1.02
C ILE A 299 -21.22 19.18 2.52
N THR A 300 -21.40 20.18 3.38
CA THR A 300 -21.34 20.07 4.83
C THR A 300 -22.34 19.05 5.38
N ILE A 301 -23.56 18.98 4.84
CA ILE A 301 -24.57 17.99 5.28
C ILE A 301 -24.08 16.55 5.02
N LYS A 302 -23.57 16.26 3.81
CA LYS A 302 -23.06 14.93 3.47
C LYS A 302 -21.80 14.57 4.26
N VAL A 303 -20.92 15.53 4.52
CA VAL A 303 -19.74 15.31 5.38
C VAL A 303 -20.17 14.99 6.81
N ARG A 304 -21.17 15.68 7.37
CA ARG A 304 -21.71 15.35 8.70
C ARG A 304 -22.31 13.95 8.75
N GLU A 305 -23.04 13.54 7.72
CA GLU A 305 -23.56 12.18 7.56
C GLU A 305 -22.43 11.16 7.57
N ALA A 306 -21.38 11.36 6.77
CA ALA A 306 -20.21 10.48 6.76
C ALA A 306 -19.53 10.38 8.13
N ILE A 307 -19.38 11.51 8.84
CA ILE A 307 -18.80 11.55 10.19
C ILE A 307 -19.68 10.80 11.21
N MET A 308 -21.00 10.88 11.10
CA MET A 308 -21.90 10.10 11.95
C MET A 308 -21.70 8.60 11.75
N ILE A 309 -21.59 8.15 10.50
CA ILE A 309 -21.32 6.75 10.17
C ILE A 309 -19.93 6.32 10.68
N GLU A 310 -18.89 7.17 10.53
CA GLU A 310 -17.55 6.92 11.09
C GLU A 310 -17.59 6.71 12.61
N ASN A 311 -18.33 7.56 13.33
CA ASN A 311 -18.45 7.44 14.77
C ASN A 311 -19.20 6.17 15.18
N TYR A 312 -20.27 5.81 14.45
CA TYR A 312 -20.96 4.54 14.69
C TYR A 312 -20.05 3.33 14.43
N MET A 313 -19.26 3.37 13.34
CA MET A 313 -18.25 2.37 13.05
C MET A 313 -17.20 2.25 14.17
N LYS A 314 -16.75 3.37 14.75
CA LYS A 314 -15.83 3.34 15.90
C LYS A 314 -16.43 2.63 17.11
N GLU A 315 -17.72 2.80 17.40
CA GLU A 315 -18.38 2.07 18.48
C GLU A 315 -18.40 0.57 18.21
N ILE A 316 -18.72 0.15 16.98
CA ILE A 316 -18.64 -1.26 16.56
C ILE A 316 -17.21 -1.80 16.78
N LEU A 317 -16.19 -1.04 16.37
CA LEU A 317 -14.78 -1.43 16.57
C LEU A 317 -14.40 -1.55 18.05
N LYS A 318 -14.92 -0.69 18.92
CA LYS A 318 -14.68 -0.78 20.38
C LYS A 318 -15.27 -2.08 20.94
N HIS A 319 -16.47 -2.47 20.52
CA HIS A 319 -17.07 -3.76 20.91
C HIS A 319 -16.21 -4.93 20.45
N ILE A 320 -15.74 -4.90 19.19
CA ILE A 320 -14.82 -5.92 18.65
C ILE A 320 -13.53 -6.01 19.49
N ILE A 321 -12.94 -4.89 19.90
CA ILE A 321 -11.74 -4.88 20.77
C ILE A 321 -12.00 -5.61 22.09
N LEU A 322 -13.16 -5.38 22.71
CA LEU A 322 -13.55 -6.03 23.98
C LEU A 322 -13.69 -7.54 23.81
N GLU A 323 -14.33 -7.99 22.73
CA GLU A 323 -14.53 -9.41 22.44
C GLU A 323 -13.22 -10.13 22.09
N ILE A 324 -12.27 -9.47 21.42
CA ILE A 324 -10.91 -10.01 21.20
C ILE A 324 -10.15 -10.16 22.54
N GLY A 325 -10.57 -9.43 23.58
CA GLY A 325 -9.97 -9.45 24.92
C GLY A 325 -10.57 -10.45 25.91
N GLY A 326 -11.58 -11.22 25.53
CA GLY A 326 -12.03 -12.37 26.31
C GLY A 326 -11.10 -13.56 26.13
N GLU A 327 -10.10 -13.67 26.99
CA GLU A 327 -9.39 -14.87 27.49
C GLU A 327 -8.25 -14.44 28.41
#